data_AF-A0A1D1VZU8-F1
#
_entry.id   AF-A0A1D1VZU8-F1
#
_cell.length_a   1.000
_cell.length_b   1.000
_cell.length_c   1.000
_cell.angle_alpha   90.00
_cell.angle_beta   90.00
_cell.angle_gamma   90.00
#
_symmetry.space_group_name_H-M   'P 1'
#
loop_
_entity.id
_entity.type
_entity.pdbx_description
1 polymer ?
#
loop_
_entity_poly.entity_id
_entity_poly.type
_entity_poly.pdbx_seq_one_letter_code
_entity_poly.pdbx_strand_id
1 'polypeptide(L)'
;MGTSNCFQLLHHYIRRRPAFVLQLQRYQRGQSCGNFMSTWDMHRNLAANELRLSQADPPWVLKTTFPADDPCPDGSIKTYWGGIWIFTLDQICKRLRIRCKIYDPVPSPDSVFYGDSVALRDVIMGKADMGVQTLLITASRSESGNYSMIPSPIPRTYAMVAHKRHLDFDVATSSWRMLFHTFTPTSWAGIGVMLLVIFTALLLSQKLRAIRYRRTFRWRNIWFDVFMGVLSNDWPEHITGFKRNLASSITLIITSVVFSLMVVTLFNATLPSKLATSPLAKLPFATLEELLLTNFKIYGTFALKESFKETKKEIIQKLATRMEGISNKVNFYDFIRKDEAPRAVYVTSPEGRTILSTNYSCDFVEAIGHLQDYAVAPFWFRKGSDLYKDFSRQ
;
A
#
# COMPACT_ATOMS: atom_id res chain seq x y z
N MET A 1 -10.86 10.49 19.16
CA MET A 1 -11.50 11.53 18.32
C MET A 1 -10.44 12.09 17.40
N GLY A 2 -10.60 11.95 16.08
CA GLY A 2 -9.57 12.29 15.10
C GLY A 2 -9.99 11.91 13.69
N THR A 3 -11.15 12.39 13.25
CA THR A 3 -11.58 12.37 11.85
C THR A 3 -11.13 13.67 11.20
N SER A 4 -9.97 13.69 10.54
CA SER A 4 -9.67 14.62 9.45
C SER A 4 -8.29 14.30 8.89
N ASN A 5 -8.18 14.32 7.56
CA ASN A 5 -6.99 14.46 6.71
C ASN A 5 -6.87 13.43 5.56
N CYS A 6 -8.01 12.98 5.00
CA CYS A 6 -8.01 12.30 3.70
C CYS A 6 -7.87 13.26 2.50
N PHE A 7 -8.03 14.58 2.69
CA PHE A 7 -8.07 15.53 1.57
C PHE A 7 -6.70 16.08 1.13
N GLN A 8 -5.66 16.02 1.98
CA GLN A 8 -4.40 16.74 1.71
C GLN A 8 -3.32 15.93 1.00
N LEU A 9 -3.34 14.59 1.07
CA LEU A 9 -2.36 13.75 0.35
C LEU A 9 -2.74 13.49 -1.11
N LEU A 10 -3.99 13.77 -1.51
CA LEU A 10 -4.41 13.70 -2.93
C LEU A 10 -3.97 14.94 -3.73
N HIS A 11 -3.74 16.08 -3.07
CA HIS A 11 -3.48 17.34 -3.76
C HIS A 11 -2.08 17.45 -4.38
N HIS A 12 -1.11 16.64 -3.92
CA HIS A 12 0.26 16.72 -4.43
C HIS A 12 0.56 15.77 -5.60
N TYR A 13 -0.27 14.76 -5.84
CA TYR A 13 -0.10 13.83 -6.98
C TYR A 13 -1.01 14.15 -8.18
N ILE A 14 -2.00 15.04 -8.01
CA ILE A 14 -2.96 15.44 -9.06
C ILE A 14 -2.46 16.63 -9.92
N ARG A 15 -1.27 17.19 -9.65
CA ARG A 15 -0.84 18.43 -10.32
C ARG A 15 -0.18 18.28 -11.70
N ARG A 16 -0.15 17.09 -12.31
CA ARG A 16 0.38 16.90 -13.67
C ARG A 16 -0.30 15.76 -14.45
N ARG A 17 -1.63 15.74 -14.60
CA ARG A 17 -2.37 15.25 -15.80
C ARG A 17 -3.79 15.83 -15.76
N PRO A 18 -4.37 16.23 -16.91
CA PRO A 18 -5.66 16.90 -16.91
C PRO A 18 -6.76 15.94 -16.43
N ALA A 19 -7.47 16.38 -15.39
CA ALA A 19 -8.74 15.81 -14.97
C ALA A 19 -9.76 16.02 -16.10
N PHE A 20 -10.24 14.92 -16.70
CA PHE A 20 -11.48 14.93 -17.47
C PHE A 20 -12.62 14.56 -16.53
N VAL A 21 -13.23 15.59 -15.94
CA VAL A 21 -14.61 15.54 -15.45
C VAL A 21 -15.47 15.93 -16.64
N LEU A 22 -16.16 14.96 -17.26
CA LEU A 22 -17.11 15.22 -18.34
C LEU A 22 -18.52 15.05 -17.78
N GLN A 23 -19.15 16.18 -17.49
CA GLN A 23 -20.54 16.29 -17.09
C GLN A 23 -21.39 16.35 -18.37
N LEU A 24 -22.27 15.35 -18.52
CA LEU A 24 -23.53 15.31 -19.28
C LEU A 24 -23.61 16.11 -20.59
N GLN A 25 -23.52 15.39 -21.71
CA GLN A 25 -24.24 15.76 -22.92
C GLN A 25 -25.29 14.67 -23.21
N ARG A 26 -26.56 15.09 -23.29
CA ARG A 26 -27.70 14.28 -23.73
C ARG A 26 -27.35 13.63 -25.07
N TYR A 27 -27.10 12.33 -25.05
CA TYR A 27 -27.19 11.49 -26.24
C TYR A 27 -28.48 10.69 -26.11
N GLN A 28 -29.47 10.99 -26.95
CA GLN A 28 -30.74 10.27 -27.01
C GLN A 28 -30.42 8.79 -27.29
N ARG A 29 -30.67 7.96 -26.27
CA ARG A 29 -30.48 6.50 -26.29
C ARG A 29 -31.58 5.85 -27.11
N GLY A 30 -31.20 4.97 -28.04
CA GLY A 30 -32.07 3.87 -28.45
C GLY A 30 -32.26 2.94 -27.26
N GLN A 31 -33.45 3.02 -26.66
CA GLN A 31 -33.85 2.32 -25.45
C GLN A 31 -34.20 0.85 -25.80
N SER A 32 -33.64 -0.11 -25.06
CA SER A 32 -34.11 -1.49 -25.07
C SER A 32 -34.13 -1.99 -23.63
N CYS A 33 -35.30 -2.48 -23.22
CA CYS A 33 -35.48 -3.22 -21.98
C CYS A 33 -35.02 -4.66 -22.22
N GLY A 34 -33.95 -5.05 -21.51
CA GLY A 34 -33.17 -6.26 -21.76
C GLY A 34 -31.75 -5.94 -22.23
N ASN A 35 -30.79 -6.79 -21.83
CA ASN A 35 -29.36 -6.81 -22.17
C ASN A 35 -28.90 -5.77 -23.19
N PHE A 36 -27.93 -4.93 -22.81
CA PHE A 36 -27.34 -3.87 -23.63
C PHE A 36 -27.20 -4.31 -25.10
N MET A 37 -28.13 -3.83 -25.91
CA MET A 37 -28.11 -3.95 -27.35
C MET A 37 -27.67 -2.57 -27.84
N SER A 38 -26.49 -2.47 -28.46
CA SER A 38 -26.18 -1.26 -29.21
C SER A 38 -27.17 -1.19 -30.37
N THR A 39 -28.24 -0.42 -30.20
CA THR A 39 -29.27 -0.19 -31.21
C THR A 39 -28.68 0.68 -32.31
N TRP A 40 -28.03 0.01 -33.26
CA TRP A 40 -27.81 0.55 -34.60
C TRP A 40 -28.82 -0.12 -35.51
N ASP A 41 -29.94 0.57 -35.73
CA ASP A 41 -30.87 0.28 -36.82
C ASP A 41 -30.19 0.61 -38.15
N MET A 42 -29.42 -0.35 -38.65
CA MET A 42 -29.25 -0.51 -40.09
C MET A 42 -29.80 -1.87 -40.48
N HIS A 43 -30.81 -1.83 -41.33
CA HIS A 43 -31.43 -2.97 -42.01
C HIS A 43 -30.37 -3.88 -42.64
N ARG A 44 -29.97 -4.93 -41.93
CA ARG A 44 -29.34 -6.14 -42.47
C ARG A 44 -29.37 -7.25 -41.42
N ASN A 45 -29.88 -8.42 -41.81
CA ASN A 45 -29.94 -9.65 -41.01
C ASN A 45 -28.51 -10.16 -40.73
N LEU A 46 -27.82 -9.58 -39.76
CA LEU A 46 -26.54 -10.08 -39.25
C LEU A 46 -26.78 -10.71 -37.88
N ALA A 47 -26.30 -11.95 -37.70
CA ALA A 47 -26.30 -12.63 -36.42
C ALA A 47 -25.57 -11.79 -35.36
N ALA A 48 -26.10 -11.75 -34.14
CA ALA A 48 -25.48 -11.03 -33.03
C ALA A 48 -24.48 -11.95 -32.31
N ASN A 49 -23.28 -11.43 -32.02
CA ASN A 49 -22.29 -12.16 -31.24
C ASN A 49 -22.59 -12.01 -29.74
N GLU A 50 -22.52 -13.11 -29.01
CA GLU A 50 -22.84 -13.18 -27.58
C GLU A 50 -21.57 -13.04 -26.74
N LEU A 51 -21.58 -12.07 -25.82
CA LEU A 51 -20.42 -11.72 -24.99
C LEU A 51 -20.75 -11.92 -23.51
N ARG A 52 -19.86 -12.57 -22.75
CA ARG A 52 -20.04 -12.74 -21.29
C ARG A 52 -18.99 -11.95 -20.51
N LEU A 53 -19.44 -11.14 -19.55
CA LEU A 53 -18.60 -10.45 -18.56
C LEU A 53 -18.62 -11.27 -17.27
N SER A 54 -17.48 -11.51 -16.64
CA SER A 54 -17.42 -12.39 -15.47
C SER A 54 -17.58 -11.67 -14.13
N GLN A 55 -17.07 -10.43 -14.04
CA GLN A 55 -17.04 -9.70 -12.77
C GLN A 55 -16.79 -8.21 -13.03
N ALA A 56 -17.37 -7.33 -12.21
CA ALA A 56 -16.97 -5.93 -12.17
C ALA A 56 -15.53 -5.86 -11.63
N ASP A 57 -14.62 -5.27 -12.41
CA ASP A 57 -13.22 -5.02 -12.05
C ASP A 57 -12.96 -3.52 -12.27
N PRO A 58 -13.29 -2.65 -11.31
CA PRO A 58 -13.07 -1.21 -11.45
C PRO A 58 -11.59 -0.89 -11.69
N PRO A 59 -11.24 0.11 -12.54
CA PRO A 59 -12.11 0.92 -13.40
C PRO A 59 -12.39 0.29 -14.78
N TRP A 60 -11.93 -0.94 -14.99
CA TRP A 60 -11.89 -1.65 -16.27
C TRP A 60 -13.26 -2.07 -16.77
N VAL A 61 -14.05 -2.68 -15.89
CA VAL A 61 -15.44 -3.10 -16.12
C VAL A 61 -16.25 -2.66 -14.90
N LEU A 62 -17.19 -1.76 -15.12
CA LEU A 62 -18.12 -1.26 -14.13
C LEU A 62 -19.51 -1.81 -14.46
N LYS A 63 -20.20 -2.29 -13.43
CA LYS A 63 -21.59 -2.71 -13.50
C LYS A 63 -22.39 -1.85 -12.53
N THR A 64 -23.38 -1.13 -13.04
CA THR A 64 -24.32 -0.37 -12.21
C THR A 64 -25.73 -0.79 -12.53
N THR A 65 -26.45 -1.24 -11.53
CA THR A 65 -27.91 -1.42 -11.58
C THR A 65 -28.53 -0.18 -10.95
N PHE A 66 -29.44 0.49 -11.65
CA PHE A 66 -30.20 1.59 -11.05
C PHE A 66 -31.50 1.02 -10.47
N PRO A 67 -31.73 1.13 -9.15
CA PRO A 67 -33.02 0.86 -8.54
C PRO A 67 -33.63 2.19 -8.08
N ALA A 68 -34.47 2.84 -8.89
CA ALA A 68 -35.45 3.80 -8.38
C ALA A 68 -36.46 4.27 -9.45
N ASP A 69 -36.02 4.74 -10.62
CA ASP A 69 -36.90 5.68 -11.37
C ASP A 69 -37.54 5.14 -12.66
N ASP A 70 -37.19 3.94 -13.17
CA ASP A 70 -37.85 3.35 -14.35
C ASP A 70 -37.58 1.84 -14.48
N PRO A 71 -38.28 0.96 -13.71
CA PRO A 71 -38.30 -0.47 -14.01
C PRO A 71 -38.76 -0.69 -15.45
N CYS A 72 -38.24 -1.72 -16.10
CA CYS A 72 -38.77 -2.10 -17.40
C CYS A 72 -40.25 -2.52 -17.27
N PRO A 73 -41.06 -2.45 -18.35
CA PRO A 73 -42.48 -2.81 -18.30
C PRO A 73 -42.74 -4.25 -17.80
N ASP A 74 -41.72 -5.11 -17.88
CA ASP A 74 -41.70 -6.49 -17.41
C ASP A 74 -41.23 -6.67 -15.95
N GLY A 75 -40.93 -5.57 -15.24
CA GLY A 75 -40.41 -5.59 -13.87
C GLY A 75 -38.92 -5.90 -13.77
N SER A 76 -38.19 -6.03 -14.88
CA SER A 76 -36.76 -6.31 -14.87
C SER A 76 -35.91 -5.06 -14.56
N ILE A 77 -34.79 -5.28 -13.86
CA ILE A 77 -33.85 -4.22 -13.48
C ILE A 77 -32.92 -3.91 -14.67
N LYS A 78 -32.80 -2.64 -15.03
CA LYS A 78 -31.87 -2.17 -16.07
C LYS A 78 -30.43 -2.23 -15.55
N THR A 79 -29.62 -3.07 -16.20
CA THR A 79 -28.18 -3.18 -15.94
C THR A 79 -27.40 -2.34 -16.93
N TYR A 80 -26.54 -1.47 -16.44
CA TYR A 80 -25.62 -0.68 -17.24
C TYR A 80 -24.19 -1.17 -17.05
N TRP A 81 -23.49 -1.28 -18.18
CA TRP A 81 -22.08 -1.64 -18.25
C TRP A 81 -21.27 -0.43 -18.68
N GLY A 82 -20.15 -0.21 -18.00
CA GLY A 82 -19.22 0.87 -18.29
C GLY A 82 -17.78 0.47 -18.00
N GLY A 83 -16.86 1.42 -18.10
CA GLY A 83 -15.43 1.18 -17.89
C GLY A 83 -14.64 1.10 -19.19
N ILE A 84 -13.32 1.06 -19.05
CA ILE A 84 -12.37 1.20 -20.15
C ILE A 84 -12.56 0.09 -21.19
N TRP A 85 -12.69 -1.17 -20.77
CA TRP A 85 -12.81 -2.28 -21.71
C TRP A 85 -14.17 -2.36 -22.39
N ILE A 86 -15.23 -1.89 -21.73
CA ILE A 86 -16.56 -1.80 -22.34
C ILE A 86 -16.57 -0.72 -23.43
N PHE A 87 -15.92 0.42 -23.19
CA PHE A 87 -15.75 1.45 -24.21
C PHE A 87 -14.92 0.94 -25.40
N THR A 88 -13.78 0.28 -25.12
CA THR A 88 -12.94 -0.32 -26.18
C THR A 88 -13.73 -1.34 -27.00
N LEU A 89 -14.51 -2.20 -26.34
CA LEU A 89 -15.37 -3.17 -27.00
C LEU A 89 -16.38 -2.50 -27.94
N ASP A 90 -17.09 -1.47 -27.47
CA ASP A 90 -18.05 -0.72 -28.29
C ASP A 90 -17.38 -0.12 -29.54
N GLN A 91 -16.19 0.44 -29.41
CA GLN A 91 -15.43 0.98 -30.54
C GLN A 91 -15.03 -0.11 -31.55
N ILE A 92 -14.55 -1.27 -31.07
CA ILE A 92 -14.19 -2.39 -31.94
C ILE A 92 -15.42 -2.95 -32.67
N CYS A 93 -16.52 -3.17 -31.95
CA CYS A 93 -17.76 -3.68 -32.55
C CYS A 93 -18.30 -2.72 -33.62
N LYS A 94 -18.24 -1.40 -33.39
CA LYS A 94 -18.60 -0.37 -34.38
C LYS A 94 -17.72 -0.40 -35.62
N ARG A 95 -16.40 -0.53 -35.46
CA ARG A 95 -15.46 -0.62 -36.59
C ARG A 95 -15.68 -1.88 -37.42
N LEU A 96 -15.91 -3.01 -36.77
CA LEU A 96 -16.17 -4.30 -37.42
C LEU A 96 -17.60 -4.42 -37.96
N ARG A 97 -18.49 -3.47 -37.67
CA ARG A 97 -19.91 -3.48 -38.05
C ARG A 97 -20.66 -4.74 -37.57
N ILE A 98 -20.31 -5.22 -36.38
CA ILE A 98 -20.94 -6.38 -35.74
C ILE A 98 -21.83 -5.94 -34.58
N ARG A 99 -22.85 -6.74 -34.29
CA ARG A 99 -23.69 -6.55 -33.10
C ARG A 99 -23.10 -7.32 -31.93
N CYS A 100 -22.86 -6.62 -30.84
CA CYS A 100 -22.28 -7.16 -29.61
C CYS A 100 -23.30 -7.07 -28.49
N LYS A 101 -23.63 -8.21 -27.88
CA LYS A 101 -24.58 -8.27 -26.76
C LYS A 101 -23.88 -8.79 -25.51
N ILE A 102 -23.98 -8.02 -24.44
CA ILE A 102 -23.29 -8.28 -23.18
C ILE A 102 -24.22 -9.00 -22.21
N TYR A 103 -23.71 -10.05 -21.59
CA TYR A 103 -24.41 -10.86 -20.63
C TYR A 103 -23.60 -11.09 -19.35
N ASP A 104 -24.30 -11.23 -18.24
CA ASP A 104 -23.73 -11.74 -17.00
C ASP A 104 -23.36 -13.23 -17.12
N PRO A 105 -22.34 -13.69 -16.39
CA PRO A 105 -21.93 -15.08 -16.43
C PRO A 105 -22.92 -15.90 -15.57
N VAL A 106 -23.20 -17.14 -15.95
CA VAL A 106 -24.04 -18.00 -15.10
C VAL A 106 -23.17 -18.57 -13.98
N PRO A 107 -23.47 -18.35 -12.68
CA PRO A 107 -22.67 -18.92 -11.60
C PRO A 107 -22.66 -20.45 -11.73
N SER A 108 -21.50 -21.10 -11.68
CA SER A 108 -21.46 -22.55 -11.45
C SER A 108 -20.22 -22.96 -10.64
N PRO A 109 -20.30 -24.09 -9.91
CA PRO A 109 -19.25 -24.56 -9.02
C PRO A 109 -17.98 -25.06 -9.74
N ASP A 110 -18.06 -25.31 -11.05
CA ASP A 110 -17.02 -26.00 -11.85
C ASP A 110 -15.98 -25.06 -12.49
N SER A 111 -15.92 -23.79 -12.09
CA SER A 111 -15.00 -22.80 -12.68
C SER A 111 -13.50 -23.09 -12.47
N VAL A 112 -13.16 -24.02 -11.57
CA VAL A 112 -11.78 -24.37 -11.21
C VAL A 112 -11.03 -24.99 -12.40
N PHE A 113 -11.70 -25.79 -13.22
CA PHE A 113 -11.08 -26.41 -14.40
C PHE A 113 -10.78 -25.42 -15.54
N TYR A 114 -11.30 -24.20 -15.45
CA TYR A 114 -11.23 -23.18 -16.51
C TYR A 114 -10.44 -21.95 -16.08
N GLY A 115 -9.42 -22.15 -15.24
CA GLY A 115 -8.56 -21.07 -14.76
C GLY A 115 -9.29 -20.12 -13.81
N ASP A 116 -10.18 -20.65 -12.97
CA ASP A 116 -10.94 -19.91 -11.96
C ASP A 116 -11.75 -18.72 -12.52
N SER A 117 -12.19 -18.77 -13.78
CA SER A 117 -13.03 -17.74 -14.39
C SER A 117 -14.29 -18.34 -15.01
N VAL A 118 -15.44 -17.81 -14.57
CA VAL A 118 -16.75 -18.21 -15.10
C VAL A 118 -16.93 -17.77 -16.55
N ALA A 119 -16.36 -16.62 -16.94
CA ALA A 119 -16.41 -16.16 -18.34
C ALA A 119 -15.57 -17.05 -19.26
N LEU A 120 -14.37 -17.45 -18.82
CA LEU A 120 -13.53 -18.35 -19.62
C LEU A 120 -14.18 -19.71 -19.85
N ARG A 121 -14.87 -20.25 -18.82
CA ARG A 121 -15.69 -21.46 -18.98
C ARG A 121 -16.76 -21.26 -20.05
N ASP A 122 -17.52 -20.17 -19.99
CA ASP A 122 -18.63 -19.94 -20.94
C ASP A 122 -18.13 -19.80 -22.39
N VAL A 123 -16.94 -19.23 -22.60
CA VAL A 123 -16.26 -19.20 -23.91
C VAL A 123 -15.89 -20.60 -24.40
N ILE A 124 -15.33 -21.45 -23.54
CA ILE A 124 -15.00 -22.83 -23.94
C ILE A 124 -16.27 -23.63 -24.20
N MET A 125 -17.30 -23.50 -23.37
CA MET A 125 -18.57 -24.20 -23.55
C MET A 125 -19.38 -23.69 -24.76
N GLY A 126 -18.98 -22.58 -25.38
CA GLY A 126 -19.67 -22.01 -26.55
C GLY A 126 -20.96 -21.30 -26.18
N LYS A 127 -21.13 -20.94 -24.91
CA LYS A 127 -22.20 -20.08 -24.41
C LYS A 127 -21.91 -18.60 -24.64
N ALA A 128 -20.69 -18.29 -25.09
CA ALA A 128 -20.21 -16.97 -25.45
C ALA A 128 -19.15 -17.09 -26.54
N ASP A 129 -19.12 -16.12 -27.45
CA ASP A 129 -18.10 -16.01 -28.49
C ASP A 129 -16.80 -15.41 -27.95
N MET A 130 -16.93 -14.55 -26.92
CA MET A 130 -15.81 -13.90 -26.25
C MET A 130 -16.15 -13.61 -24.77
N GLY A 131 -15.13 -13.74 -23.93
CA GLY A 131 -15.13 -13.39 -22.52
C GLY A 131 -14.39 -12.08 -22.32
N VAL A 132 -14.99 -11.17 -21.57
CA VAL A 132 -14.37 -9.89 -21.22
C VAL A 132 -14.09 -9.86 -19.73
N GLN A 133 -12.81 -9.93 -19.36
CA GLN A 133 -12.33 -9.87 -17.99
C GLN A 133 -10.82 -9.63 -17.98
N THR A 134 -10.35 -8.67 -17.18
CA THR A 134 -8.92 -8.40 -17.01
C THR A 134 -8.28 -9.52 -16.18
N LEU A 135 -7.71 -10.52 -16.87
CA LEU A 135 -7.09 -11.68 -16.24
C LEU A 135 -5.59 -11.73 -16.53
N LEU A 136 -4.83 -12.25 -15.57
CA LEU A 136 -3.39 -12.53 -15.75
C LEU A 136 -3.18 -13.57 -16.86
N ILE A 137 -2.16 -13.34 -17.68
CA ILE A 137 -1.68 -14.33 -18.65
C ILE A 137 -0.73 -15.28 -17.92
N THR A 138 -1.24 -16.43 -17.47
CA THR A 138 -0.49 -17.47 -16.76
C THR A 138 -0.02 -18.59 -17.70
N ALA A 139 0.96 -19.41 -17.30
CA ALA A 139 1.33 -20.60 -18.08
C ALA A 139 0.13 -21.54 -18.24
N SER A 140 -0.62 -21.84 -17.17
CA SER A 140 -1.82 -22.69 -17.25
C SER A 140 -2.81 -22.23 -18.31
N ARG A 141 -3.06 -20.92 -18.45
CA ARG A 141 -3.99 -20.38 -19.45
C ARG A 141 -3.41 -20.39 -20.85
N SER A 142 -2.13 -20.04 -21.01
CA SER A 142 -1.47 -19.98 -22.31
C SER A 142 -1.13 -21.37 -22.88
N GLU A 143 -0.61 -22.27 -22.05
CA GLU A 143 -0.22 -23.64 -22.42
C GLU A 143 -1.40 -24.58 -22.57
N SER A 144 -2.56 -24.29 -21.94
CA SER A 144 -3.77 -25.09 -22.13
C SER A 144 -4.18 -25.21 -23.61
N GLY A 145 -3.76 -24.26 -24.45
CA GLY A 145 -4.13 -24.24 -25.85
C GLY A 145 -5.63 -24.13 -26.07
N ASN A 146 -6.40 -23.65 -25.09
CA ASN A 146 -7.85 -23.51 -25.20
C ASN A 146 -8.28 -22.10 -25.62
N TYR A 147 -7.42 -21.10 -25.38
CA TYR A 147 -7.75 -19.69 -25.54
C TYR A 147 -6.86 -18.97 -26.54
N SER A 148 -7.45 -18.00 -27.22
CA SER A 148 -6.74 -16.90 -27.87
C SER A 148 -7.06 -15.62 -27.09
N MET A 149 -6.08 -14.76 -26.88
CA MET A 149 -6.23 -13.59 -26.02
C MET A 149 -5.56 -12.36 -26.63
N ILE A 150 -6.12 -11.19 -26.38
CA ILE A 150 -5.52 -9.91 -26.76
C ILE A 150 -4.85 -9.34 -25.51
N PRO A 151 -3.52 -9.20 -25.48
CA PRO A 151 -2.84 -8.63 -24.33
C PRO A 151 -3.20 -7.16 -24.17
N SER A 152 -3.37 -6.73 -22.92
CA SER A 152 -3.48 -5.31 -22.56
C SER A 152 -2.15 -4.62 -22.83
N PRO A 153 -2.15 -3.40 -23.40
CA PRO A 153 -0.93 -2.58 -23.50
C PRO A 153 -0.44 -2.11 -22.12
N ILE A 154 -1.31 -2.15 -21.10
CA ILE A 154 -1.00 -1.75 -19.74
C ILE A 154 -0.80 -3.02 -18.90
N PRO A 155 0.41 -3.30 -18.40
CA PRO A 155 0.64 -4.41 -17.48
C PRO A 155 0.02 -4.08 -16.12
N ARG A 156 -0.35 -5.13 -15.37
CA ARG A 156 -0.86 -4.98 -14.02
C ARG A 156 0.31 -5.07 -13.04
N THR A 157 0.50 -4.01 -12.27
CA THR A 157 1.52 -3.95 -11.22
C THR A 157 0.93 -4.49 -9.92
N TYR A 158 1.74 -5.17 -9.11
CA TYR A 158 1.30 -5.71 -7.82
C TYR A 158 2.09 -5.10 -6.68
N ALA A 159 1.40 -4.85 -5.57
CA ALA A 159 1.96 -4.35 -4.33
C ALA A 159 1.40 -5.16 -3.16
N MET A 160 2.08 -5.08 -2.02
CA MET A 160 1.60 -5.68 -0.78
C MET A 160 0.87 -4.64 0.06
N VAL A 161 -0.22 -5.05 0.68
CA VAL A 161 -0.95 -4.25 1.67
C VAL A 161 -1.12 -5.01 2.96
N ALA A 162 -1.11 -4.29 4.06
CA ALA A 162 -1.38 -4.81 5.40
C ALA A 162 -2.42 -3.92 6.08
N HIS A 163 -3.24 -4.51 6.94
CA HIS A 163 -4.17 -3.74 7.77
C HIS A 163 -3.40 -2.97 8.85
N LYS A 164 -3.82 -1.75 9.18
CA LYS A 164 -3.19 -0.87 10.19
C LYS A 164 -3.07 -1.50 11.57
N ARG A 165 -3.96 -2.43 11.91
CA ARG A 165 -3.93 -3.18 13.18
C ARG A 165 -2.70 -4.10 13.32
N HIS A 166 -2.07 -4.44 12.20
CA HIS A 166 -0.85 -5.26 12.15
C HIS A 166 0.43 -4.41 12.22
N LEU A 167 0.30 -3.09 12.36
CA LEU A 167 1.43 -2.19 12.57
C LEU A 167 1.88 -2.29 14.02
N ASP A 168 3.19 -2.45 14.21
CA ASP A 168 3.78 -2.36 15.53
C ASP A 168 3.97 -0.88 15.87
N PHE A 169 3.51 -0.47 17.06
CA PHE A 169 3.73 0.88 17.54
C PHE A 169 5.22 1.13 17.68
N ASP A 170 5.72 2.23 17.11
CA ASP A 170 7.13 2.54 17.27
C ASP A 170 7.40 2.88 18.73
N VAL A 171 8.38 2.20 19.34
CA VAL A 171 8.80 2.39 20.73
C VAL A 171 9.19 3.85 20.97
N ALA A 172 9.61 4.52 19.90
CA ALA A 172 9.91 5.94 19.85
C ALA A 172 8.72 6.87 20.15
N THR A 173 7.46 6.43 20.05
CA THR A 173 6.30 7.31 20.26
C THR A 173 5.34 6.84 21.36
N SER A 174 5.34 5.56 21.73
CA SER A 174 4.35 4.98 22.65
C SER A 174 4.88 4.70 24.06
N SER A 175 6.18 4.87 24.32
CA SER A 175 6.81 4.42 25.56
C SER A 175 7.65 5.50 26.24
N TRP A 176 7.76 5.42 27.56
CA TRP A 176 8.72 6.20 28.38
C TRP A 176 10.19 6.04 27.93
N ARG A 177 10.50 5.02 27.12
CA ARG A 177 11.81 4.79 26.52
C ARG A 177 12.08 5.65 25.28
N MET A 178 11.12 6.47 24.86
CA MET A 178 11.27 7.44 23.77
C MET A 178 12.52 8.32 23.93
N LEU A 179 12.81 8.79 25.15
CA LEU A 179 14.00 9.59 25.44
C LEU A 179 15.27 8.85 25.01
N PHE A 180 15.41 7.56 25.35
CA PHE A 180 16.57 6.75 24.97
C PHE A 180 16.66 6.47 23.47
N HIS A 181 15.55 6.50 22.73
CA HIS A 181 15.54 6.38 21.27
C HIS A 181 15.74 7.71 20.53
N THR A 182 15.85 8.84 21.26
CA THR A 182 16.10 10.15 20.66
C THR A 182 17.48 10.20 20.02
N PHE A 183 18.48 9.59 20.67
CA PHE A 183 19.84 9.45 20.18
C PHE A 183 20.21 7.99 19.89
N THR A 184 21.21 7.76 19.04
CA THR A 184 21.74 6.41 18.82
C THR A 184 22.40 5.89 20.10
N PRO A 185 22.51 4.56 20.28
CA PRO A 185 23.23 3.99 21.43
C PRO A 185 24.67 4.51 21.54
N THR A 186 25.31 4.77 20.40
CA THR A 186 26.67 5.35 20.33
C THR A 186 26.73 6.78 20.87
N SER A 187 25.76 7.62 20.53
CA SER A 187 25.67 8.99 21.05
C SER A 187 25.42 9.01 22.56
N TRP A 188 24.56 8.12 23.07
CA TRP A 188 24.36 7.97 24.52
C TRP A 188 25.62 7.55 25.26
N ALA A 189 26.35 6.58 24.71
CA ALA A 189 27.65 6.18 25.25
C ALA A 189 28.64 7.37 25.26
N GLY A 190 28.69 8.15 24.17
CA GLY A 190 29.53 9.34 24.08
C GLY A 190 29.19 10.41 25.12
N ILE A 191 27.91 10.73 25.31
CA ILE A 191 27.44 11.66 26.36
C ILE A 191 27.85 11.14 27.74
N GLY A 192 27.67 9.84 28.01
CA GLY A 192 28.06 9.21 29.27
C GLY A 192 29.57 9.30 29.55
N VAL A 193 30.40 9.03 28.53
CA VAL A 193 31.87 9.15 28.64
C VAL A 193 32.28 10.59 28.90
N MET A 194 31.70 11.56 28.19
CA MET A 194 32.02 12.99 28.40
C MET A 194 31.62 13.46 29.80
N LEU A 195 30.46 13.04 30.31
CA LEU A 195 30.05 13.33 31.69
C LEU A 195 31.02 12.72 32.71
N LEU A 196 31.50 11.49 32.49
CA LEU A 196 32.54 10.87 33.33
C LEU A 196 33.86 11.63 33.29
N VAL A 197 34.29 12.11 32.12
CA VAL A 197 35.52 12.91 31.97
C VAL A 197 35.38 14.24 32.71
N ILE A 198 34.26 14.95 32.55
CA ILE A 198 33.99 16.21 33.27
C ILE A 198 33.98 15.96 34.78
N PHE A 199 33.31 14.89 35.24
CA PHE A 199 33.25 14.53 36.65
C PHE A 199 34.62 14.22 37.25
N THR A 200 35.42 13.37 36.58
CA THR A 200 36.76 13.01 37.05
C THR A 200 37.71 14.22 37.05
N ALA A 201 37.63 15.08 36.05
CA ALA A 201 38.41 16.33 35.99
C ALA A 201 38.02 17.31 37.10
N LEU A 202 36.73 17.45 37.40
CA LEU A 202 36.24 18.28 38.50
C LEU A 202 36.66 17.69 39.86
N LEU A 203 36.57 16.37 40.05
CA LEU A 203 37.06 15.72 41.27
C LEU A 203 38.55 15.96 41.50
N LEU A 204 39.36 15.86 40.43
CA LEU A 204 40.80 16.11 40.52
C LEU A 204 41.09 17.58 40.86
N SER A 205 40.40 18.52 40.21
CA SER A 205 40.49 19.95 40.51
C SER A 205 40.14 20.25 41.97
N GLN A 206 39.08 19.62 42.50
CA GLN A 206 38.63 19.76 43.88
C GLN A 206 39.66 19.17 44.88
N LYS A 207 40.23 17.99 44.59
CA LYS A 207 41.33 17.40 45.41
C LYS A 207 42.53 18.33 45.50
N LEU A 208 42.98 18.84 44.36
CA LEU A 208 44.14 19.74 44.30
C LEU A 208 43.89 21.01 45.11
N ARG A 209 42.66 21.55 45.09
CA ARG A 209 42.28 22.68 45.94
C ARG A 209 42.26 22.35 47.43
N ALA A 210 41.70 21.19 47.80
CA ALA A 210 41.63 20.78 49.20
C ALA A 210 43.04 20.64 49.82
N ILE A 211 43.98 20.06 49.05
CA ILE A 211 45.39 19.94 49.45
C ILE A 211 46.05 21.33 49.57
N ARG A 212 45.82 22.22 48.59
CA ARG A 212 46.48 23.54 48.56
C ARG A 212 45.92 24.55 49.56
N TYR A 213 44.63 24.46 49.91
CA TYR A 213 43.92 25.45 50.74
C TYR A 213 43.37 24.91 52.07
N ARG A 214 43.70 23.65 52.46
CA ARG A 214 43.24 22.98 53.70
C ARG A 214 41.74 23.13 53.97
N ARG A 215 40.89 22.82 52.99
CA ARG A 215 39.42 22.88 53.15
C ARG A 215 38.82 21.49 53.26
N THR A 216 37.91 21.30 54.21
CA THR A 216 37.11 20.07 54.34
C THR A 216 36.10 20.00 53.20
N PHE A 217 36.04 18.83 52.55
CA PHE A 217 35.37 18.67 51.28
C PHE A 217 34.35 17.52 51.31
N ARG A 218 33.11 17.78 50.88
CA ARG A 218 32.00 16.83 50.98
C ARG A 218 31.64 16.28 49.59
N TRP A 219 32.19 15.10 49.28
CA TRP A 219 32.16 14.43 47.97
C TRP A 219 30.76 14.20 47.36
N ARG A 220 29.76 13.96 48.21
CA ARG A 220 28.42 13.52 47.79
C ARG A 220 27.64 14.59 47.02
N ASN A 221 27.95 15.87 47.21
CA ASN A 221 27.19 16.95 46.60
C ASN A 221 27.66 17.28 45.18
N ILE A 222 28.95 17.09 44.84
CA ILE A 222 29.47 17.44 43.51
C ILE A 222 28.75 16.70 42.39
N TRP A 223 28.46 15.41 42.58
CA TRP A 223 27.83 14.62 41.52
C TRP A 223 26.45 15.17 41.16
N PHE A 224 25.65 15.51 42.17
CA PHE A 224 24.36 16.17 42.00
C PHE A 224 24.51 17.60 41.49
N ASP A 225 25.45 18.37 42.01
CA ASP A 225 25.67 19.77 41.62
C ASP A 225 26.18 19.91 40.18
N VAL A 226 26.99 18.96 39.70
CA VAL A 226 27.44 18.90 38.30
C VAL A 226 26.31 18.43 37.39
N PHE A 227 25.56 17.41 37.80
CA PHE A 227 24.42 16.91 37.02
C PHE A 227 23.32 17.98 36.89
N MET A 228 22.98 18.65 38.00
CA MET A 228 22.03 19.76 38.01
C MET A 228 22.59 20.99 37.30
N GLY A 229 23.85 21.38 37.52
CA GLY A 229 24.47 22.50 36.81
C GLY A 229 24.54 22.30 35.29
N VAL A 230 24.68 21.06 34.81
CA VAL A 230 24.61 20.70 33.39
C VAL A 230 23.16 20.76 32.86
N LEU A 231 22.16 20.36 33.65
CA LEU A 231 20.78 20.28 33.19
C LEU A 231 19.99 21.59 33.34
N SER A 232 20.15 22.29 34.44
CA SER A 232 19.42 23.53 34.77
C SER A 232 20.24 24.80 34.59
N ASN A 233 21.54 24.68 34.27
CA ASN A 233 22.49 25.79 34.22
C ASN A 233 22.68 26.53 35.56
N ASP A 234 22.14 25.99 36.65
CA ASP A 234 22.30 26.51 38.01
C ASP A 234 23.47 25.82 38.70
N TRP A 235 24.62 26.51 38.70
CA TRP A 235 25.81 26.06 39.41
C TRP A 235 25.84 26.66 40.81
N PRO A 236 25.99 25.85 41.87
CA PRO A 236 25.93 26.38 43.22
C PRO A 236 27.13 27.27 43.55
N GLU A 237 26.89 28.32 44.35
CA GLU A 237 27.83 29.41 44.63
C GLU A 237 29.19 28.95 45.17
N HIS A 238 29.23 27.82 45.87
CA HIS A 238 30.46 27.24 46.42
C HIS A 238 31.39 26.65 45.33
N ILE A 239 30.89 26.43 44.12
CA ILE A 239 31.65 25.99 42.93
C ILE A 239 32.02 27.20 42.05
N THR A 240 31.14 28.20 41.96
CA THR A 240 31.28 29.38 41.07
C THR A 240 32.01 30.58 41.67
N GLY A 241 32.34 30.57 42.97
CA GLY A 241 33.09 31.65 43.63
C GLY A 241 34.45 31.96 42.95
N PHE A 242 34.44 32.96 42.05
CA PHE A 242 35.56 33.29 41.15
C PHE A 242 36.86 33.74 41.86
N LYS A 243 36.76 34.28 43.08
CA LYS A 243 37.88 34.96 43.76
C LYS A 243 39.08 34.06 44.15
N ARG A 244 38.95 32.73 44.08
CA ARG A 244 40.02 31.76 44.46
C ARG A 244 40.08 30.50 43.57
N ASN A 245 39.66 30.59 42.31
CA ASN A 245 39.68 29.45 41.39
C ASN A 245 40.99 29.38 40.58
N LEU A 246 41.57 28.19 40.45
CA LEU A 246 42.66 27.92 39.49
C LEU A 246 42.15 28.10 38.05
N ALA A 247 42.99 28.66 37.16
CA ALA A 247 42.64 28.88 35.75
C ALA A 247 42.11 27.61 35.05
N SER A 248 42.71 26.45 35.35
CA SER A 248 42.28 25.14 34.85
C SER A 248 40.86 24.74 35.26
N SER A 249 40.37 25.28 36.37
CA SER A 249 39.01 25.01 36.82
C SER A 249 37.99 25.94 36.20
N ILE A 250 38.39 27.16 35.84
CA ILE A 250 37.52 28.10 35.12
C ILE A 250 37.29 27.56 33.70
N THR A 251 38.35 27.09 33.03
CA THR A 251 38.23 26.46 31.71
C THR A 251 37.33 25.23 31.73
N LEU A 252 37.46 24.36 32.75
CA LEU A 252 36.60 23.17 32.90
C LEU A 252 35.13 23.52 33.07
N ILE A 253 34.81 24.54 33.88
CA ILE A 253 33.43 25.00 34.08
C ILE A 253 32.87 25.55 32.77
N ILE A 254 33.61 26.40 32.06
CA ILE A 254 33.18 26.97 30.77
C ILE A 254 32.95 25.86 29.74
N THR A 255 33.88 24.90 29.60
CA THR A 255 33.70 23.78 28.65
C THR A 255 32.51 22.89 29.03
N SER A 256 32.27 22.69 30.33
CA SER A 256 31.11 21.95 30.81
C SER A 256 29.81 22.66 30.49
N VAL A 257 29.73 23.98 30.69
CA VAL A 257 28.55 24.79 30.37
C VAL A 257 28.27 24.79 28.86
N VAL A 258 29.30 24.99 28.03
CA VAL A 258 29.17 24.93 26.56
C VAL A 258 28.70 23.55 26.10
N PHE A 259 29.28 22.48 26.66
CA PHE A 259 28.85 21.11 26.36
C PHE A 259 27.39 20.86 26.76
N SER A 260 26.99 21.37 27.94
CA SER A 260 25.61 21.26 28.44
C SER A 260 24.63 21.97 27.51
N LEU A 261 24.95 23.19 27.10
CA LEU A 261 24.15 23.96 26.14
C LEU A 261 24.05 23.23 24.79
N MET A 262 25.15 22.65 24.30
CA MET A 262 25.12 21.84 23.08
C MET A 262 24.21 20.62 23.22
N VAL A 263 24.29 19.88 24.33
CA VAL A 263 23.43 18.70 24.56
C VAL A 263 21.96 19.13 24.64
N VAL A 264 21.63 20.14 25.45
CA VAL A 264 20.24 20.62 25.62
C VAL A 264 19.66 21.15 24.31
N THR A 265 20.42 21.92 23.53
CA THR A 265 19.99 22.41 22.22
C THR A 265 19.78 21.26 21.23
N LEU A 266 20.64 20.24 21.25
CA LEU A 266 20.49 19.04 20.43
C LEU A 266 19.22 18.26 20.80
N PHE A 267 18.92 18.12 22.09
CA PHE A 267 17.66 17.51 22.57
C PHE A 267 16.45 18.33 22.10
N ASN A 268 16.47 19.65 22.30
CA ASN A 268 15.36 20.54 21.91
C ASN A 268 15.15 20.61 20.39
N ALA A 269 16.18 20.37 19.57
CA ALA A 269 16.04 20.31 18.12
C ALA A 269 15.53 18.94 17.63
N THR A 270 16.04 17.85 18.20
CA THR A 270 15.79 16.48 17.70
C THR A 270 14.48 15.88 18.19
N LEU A 271 14.10 16.16 19.44
CA LEU A 271 12.92 15.56 20.06
C LEU A 271 11.60 16.01 19.42
N PRO A 272 11.37 17.32 19.14
CA PRO A 272 10.20 17.76 18.39
C PRO A 272 10.17 17.20 16.96
N SER A 273 11.33 17.13 16.30
CA SER A 273 11.41 16.55 14.95
C SER A 273 10.97 15.09 14.94
N LYS A 274 11.46 14.26 15.87
CA LYS A 274 11.04 12.85 15.95
C LYS A 274 9.58 12.69 16.31
N LEU A 275 9.05 13.52 17.22
CA LEU A 275 7.62 13.53 17.53
C LEU A 275 6.75 13.92 16.33
N ALA A 276 7.24 14.84 15.49
CA ALA A 276 6.49 15.34 14.34
C ALA A 276 6.58 14.41 13.12
N THR A 277 7.71 13.73 12.90
CA THR A 277 7.96 12.98 11.66
C THR A 277 7.94 11.46 11.82
N SER A 278 8.09 10.92 13.03
CA SER A 278 8.08 9.46 13.22
C SER A 278 6.66 8.91 13.10
N PRO A 279 6.44 7.90 12.23
CA PRO A 279 5.13 7.27 12.14
C PRO A 279 4.80 6.58 13.47
N LEU A 280 3.60 6.86 14.00
CA LEU A 280 3.13 6.31 15.27
C LEU A 280 3.13 4.77 15.29
N ALA A 281 2.96 4.16 14.13
CA ALA A 281 3.01 2.72 13.95
C ALA A 281 3.67 2.39 12.60
N LYS A 282 4.54 1.38 12.58
CA LYS A 282 5.26 0.92 11.39
C LYS A 282 5.15 -0.59 11.25
N LEU A 283 5.34 -1.10 10.05
CA LEU A 283 5.48 -2.54 9.85
C LEU A 283 6.83 -3.01 10.41
N PRO A 284 6.91 -4.26 10.92
CA PRO A 284 8.18 -4.84 11.40
C PRO A 284 9.13 -5.23 10.27
N PHE A 285 8.76 -4.96 9.02
CA PHE A 285 9.56 -5.17 7.82
C PHE A 285 9.38 -3.98 6.87
N ALA A 286 10.43 -3.65 6.14
CA ALA A 286 10.42 -2.68 5.04
C ALA A 286 10.69 -3.35 3.69
N THR A 287 11.35 -4.51 3.69
CA THR A 287 11.73 -5.24 2.47
C THR A 287 11.07 -6.59 2.38
N LEU A 288 11.09 -7.17 1.17
CA LEU A 288 10.55 -8.51 0.93
C LEU A 288 11.38 -9.59 1.65
N GLU A 289 12.68 -9.39 1.80
CA GLU A 289 13.59 -10.30 2.51
C GLU A 289 13.22 -10.38 3.99
N GLU A 290 13.02 -9.22 4.62
CA GLU A 290 12.58 -9.13 6.01
C GLU A 290 11.20 -9.76 6.19
N LEU A 291 10.25 -9.50 5.29
CA LEU A 291 8.92 -10.12 5.34
C LEU A 291 9.01 -11.65 5.35
N LEU A 292 9.88 -12.22 4.51
CA LEU A 292 10.06 -13.68 4.43
C LEU A 292 10.66 -14.29 5.71
N LEU A 293 11.31 -13.50 6.56
CA LEU A 293 11.81 -13.93 7.88
C LEU A 293 10.77 -13.79 8.99
N THR A 294 9.74 -12.95 8.82
CA THR A 294 8.67 -12.78 9.82
C THR A 294 7.64 -13.90 9.77
N ASN A 295 6.70 -13.94 10.73
CA ASN A 295 5.59 -14.91 10.78
C ASN A 295 4.29 -14.45 10.11
N PHE A 296 4.35 -13.43 9.23
CA PHE A 296 3.15 -12.96 8.53
C PHE A 296 2.61 -14.02 7.55
N LYS A 297 1.29 -14.19 7.53
CA LYS A 297 0.63 -14.93 6.46
C LYS A 297 0.56 -14.06 5.21
N ILE A 298 0.84 -14.64 4.06
CA ILE A 298 0.86 -13.93 2.79
C ILE A 298 -0.25 -14.50 1.93
N TYR A 299 -1.16 -13.65 1.48
CA TYR A 299 -2.29 -14.05 0.66
C TYR A 299 -2.23 -13.38 -0.72
N GLY A 300 -2.62 -14.11 -1.74
CA GLY A 300 -2.79 -13.61 -3.10
C GLY A 300 -3.75 -14.51 -3.88
N THR A 301 -4.12 -14.12 -5.10
CA THR A 301 -4.94 -14.97 -5.96
C THR A 301 -4.12 -16.16 -6.49
N PHE A 302 -4.76 -17.30 -6.80
CA PHE A 302 -4.06 -18.46 -7.37
C PHE A 302 -3.29 -18.14 -8.64
N ALA A 303 -3.88 -17.36 -9.56
CA ALA A 303 -3.22 -16.95 -10.79
C ALA A 303 -1.95 -16.12 -10.54
N LEU A 304 -1.95 -15.29 -9.50
CA LEU A 304 -0.75 -14.52 -9.12
C LEU A 304 0.31 -15.43 -8.49
N LYS A 305 -0.10 -16.39 -7.66
CA LYS A 305 0.81 -17.39 -7.08
C LYS A 305 1.54 -18.19 -8.15
N GLU A 306 0.81 -18.62 -9.17
CA GLU A 306 1.36 -19.30 -10.34
C GLU A 306 2.37 -18.39 -11.07
N SER A 307 1.97 -17.16 -11.40
CA SER A 307 2.83 -16.18 -12.10
C SER A 307 4.12 -15.86 -11.32
N PHE A 308 4.05 -15.78 -9.99
CA PHE A 308 5.22 -15.56 -9.14
C PHE A 308 6.18 -16.76 -9.15
N LYS A 309 5.68 -18.00 -9.23
CA LYS A 309 6.54 -19.21 -9.31
C LYS A 309 7.34 -19.27 -10.60
N GLU A 310 6.77 -18.78 -11.70
CA GLU A 310 7.42 -18.77 -13.02
C GLU A 310 8.47 -17.67 -13.20
N THR A 311 8.56 -16.75 -12.24
CA THR A 311 9.45 -15.59 -12.35
C THR A 311 10.92 -15.99 -12.13
N LYS A 312 11.85 -15.37 -12.86
CA LYS A 312 13.30 -15.64 -12.73
C LYS A 312 13.92 -15.14 -11.42
N LYS A 313 13.24 -14.25 -10.69
CA LYS A 313 13.69 -13.67 -9.42
C LYS A 313 13.44 -14.67 -8.28
N GLU A 314 14.50 -15.22 -7.71
CA GLU A 314 14.42 -16.22 -6.63
C GLU A 314 13.60 -15.75 -5.42
N ILE A 315 13.71 -14.47 -5.05
CA ILE A 315 12.97 -13.93 -3.91
C ILE A 315 11.44 -13.95 -4.13
N ILE A 316 11.00 -13.72 -5.37
CA ILE A 316 9.58 -13.77 -5.75
C ILE A 316 9.09 -15.23 -5.80
N GLN A 317 9.95 -16.17 -6.20
CA GLN A 317 9.63 -17.60 -6.13
C GLN A 317 9.49 -18.09 -4.68
N LYS A 318 10.37 -17.65 -3.79
CA LYS A 318 10.29 -17.93 -2.33
C LYS A 318 8.99 -17.36 -1.75
N LEU A 319 8.64 -16.13 -2.13
CA LEU A 319 7.35 -15.51 -1.80
C LEU A 319 6.17 -16.37 -2.30
N ALA A 320 6.21 -16.81 -3.56
CA ALA A 320 5.15 -17.62 -4.17
C ALA A 320 4.92 -18.95 -3.43
N THR A 321 6.01 -19.57 -2.96
CA THR A 321 5.96 -20.83 -2.20
C THR A 321 5.25 -20.65 -0.86
N ARG A 322 5.48 -19.51 -0.19
CA ARG A 322 4.88 -19.18 1.11
C ARG A 322 3.45 -18.60 0.99
N MET A 323 3.10 -18.06 -0.16
CA MET A 323 1.80 -17.42 -0.38
C MET A 323 0.65 -18.44 -0.41
N GLU A 324 -0.42 -18.15 0.32
CA GLU A 324 -1.70 -18.88 0.26
C GLU A 324 -2.54 -18.33 -0.90
N GLY A 325 -2.92 -19.22 -1.82
CA GLY A 325 -3.73 -18.88 -2.99
C GLY A 325 -5.20 -18.84 -2.63
N ILE A 326 -5.86 -17.70 -2.85
CA ILE A 326 -7.30 -17.55 -2.71
C ILE A 326 -7.97 -17.81 -4.06
N SER A 327 -8.97 -18.69 -4.06
CA SER A 327 -9.78 -19.01 -5.24
C SER A 327 -10.77 -17.89 -5.53
N ASN A 328 -11.02 -17.65 -6.82
CA ASN A 328 -12.02 -16.68 -7.28
C ASN A 328 -13.47 -17.07 -6.94
N LYS A 329 -13.71 -18.24 -6.31
CA LYS A 329 -15.02 -18.59 -5.73
C LYS A 329 -15.48 -17.57 -4.68
N VAL A 330 -14.53 -16.94 -3.99
CA VAL A 330 -14.79 -15.86 -3.04
C VAL A 330 -14.20 -14.59 -3.65
N ASN A 331 -14.95 -13.48 -3.59
CA ASN A 331 -14.40 -12.19 -3.98
C ASN A 331 -13.18 -11.88 -3.09
N PHE A 332 -12.01 -11.76 -3.72
CA PHE A 332 -10.74 -11.57 -3.03
C PHE A 332 -10.76 -10.34 -2.11
N TYR A 333 -11.43 -9.26 -2.50
CA TYR A 333 -11.51 -8.06 -1.69
C TYR A 333 -12.48 -8.19 -0.50
N ASP A 334 -13.54 -9.00 -0.64
CA ASP A 334 -14.40 -9.35 0.50
C ASP A 334 -13.66 -10.23 1.51
N PHE A 335 -12.77 -11.11 1.04
CA PHE A 335 -11.88 -11.88 1.91
C PHE A 335 -10.89 -10.98 2.65
N ILE A 336 -10.23 -10.05 1.95
CA ILE A 336 -9.30 -9.09 2.57
C ILE A 336 -10.02 -8.26 3.62
N ARG A 337 -11.23 -7.77 3.33
CA ARG A 337 -12.02 -6.96 4.26
C ARG A 337 -12.23 -7.65 5.61
N LYS A 338 -12.49 -8.96 5.63
CA LYS A 338 -12.76 -9.67 6.88
C LYS A 338 -11.52 -9.72 7.76
N ASP A 339 -10.32 -9.73 7.17
CA ASP A 339 -9.02 -9.81 7.84
C ASP A 339 -9.10 -10.72 9.08
N GLU A 340 -9.41 -12.00 8.90
CA GLU A 340 -9.59 -12.92 10.04
C GLU A 340 -8.23 -13.39 10.61
N ALA A 341 -7.15 -13.19 9.86
CA ALA A 341 -5.83 -13.66 10.24
C ALA A 341 -5.13 -12.67 11.21
N PRO A 342 -4.45 -13.17 12.25
CA PRO A 342 -3.86 -12.31 13.29
C PRO A 342 -2.69 -11.45 12.80
N ARG A 343 -1.96 -11.89 11.75
CA ARG A 343 -0.90 -11.13 11.07
C ARG A 343 -0.88 -11.51 9.59
N ALA A 344 -1.38 -10.63 8.74
CA ALA A 344 -1.52 -10.90 7.31
C ALA A 344 -1.05 -9.76 6.43
N VAL A 345 -0.49 -10.16 5.29
CA VAL A 345 -0.15 -9.29 4.15
C VAL A 345 -0.88 -9.83 2.92
N TYR A 346 -1.48 -8.92 2.17
CA TYR A 346 -2.26 -9.24 0.99
C TYR A 346 -1.59 -8.65 -0.25
N VAL A 347 -1.45 -9.46 -1.30
CA VAL A 347 -0.93 -8.99 -2.57
C VAL A 347 -2.08 -8.51 -3.45
N THR A 348 -2.05 -7.24 -3.82
CA THR A 348 -3.12 -6.57 -4.56
C THR A 348 -2.56 -5.66 -5.64
N SER A 349 -3.39 -5.37 -6.62
CA SER A 349 -3.09 -4.37 -7.65
C SER A 349 -3.43 -2.95 -7.16
N PRO A 350 -2.91 -1.89 -7.78
CA PRO A 350 -3.30 -0.51 -7.48
C PRO A 350 -4.82 -0.31 -7.51
N GLU A 351 -5.51 -0.93 -8.47
CA GLU A 351 -6.97 -0.82 -8.57
C GLU A 351 -7.65 -1.51 -7.38
N GLY A 352 -7.13 -2.67 -6.99
CA GLY A 352 -7.59 -3.38 -5.80
C GLY A 352 -7.41 -2.56 -4.51
N ARG A 353 -6.36 -1.75 -4.42
CA ARG A 353 -6.18 -0.81 -3.31
C ARG A 353 -7.22 0.29 -3.31
N THR A 354 -7.53 0.84 -4.48
CA THR A 354 -8.61 1.82 -4.60
C THR A 354 -9.91 1.20 -4.11
N ILE A 355 -10.26 -0.01 -4.54
CA ILE A 355 -11.46 -0.74 -4.08
C ILE A 355 -11.45 -0.91 -2.56
N LEU A 356 -10.33 -1.34 -1.96
CA LEU A 356 -10.20 -1.44 -0.50
C LEU A 356 -10.47 -0.10 0.19
N SER A 357 -9.88 0.98 -0.31
CA SER A 357 -10.02 2.31 0.28
C SER A 357 -11.39 2.95 0.10
N THR A 358 -12.05 2.75 -1.06
CA THR A 358 -13.31 3.43 -1.40
C THR A 358 -14.53 2.64 -0.96
N ASN A 359 -14.49 1.31 -1.08
CA ASN A 359 -15.67 0.47 -0.87
C ASN A 359 -15.71 -0.17 0.51
N TYR A 360 -14.57 -0.24 1.21
CA TYR A 360 -14.47 -0.96 2.48
C TYR A 360 -13.92 -0.09 3.61
N SER A 361 -12.62 0.22 3.62
CA SER A 361 -12.02 1.09 4.64
C SER A 361 -10.66 1.66 4.23
N CYS A 362 -10.30 2.80 4.82
CA CYS A 362 -8.97 3.39 4.70
C CYS A 362 -7.94 2.75 5.67
N ASP A 363 -8.18 1.52 6.13
CA ASP A 363 -7.35 0.86 7.14
C ASP A 363 -6.26 -0.05 6.54
N PHE A 364 -6.23 -0.19 5.23
CA PHE A 364 -5.16 -0.89 4.54
C PHE A 364 -4.07 0.09 4.12
N VAL A 365 -2.83 -0.21 4.50
CA VAL A 365 -1.64 0.55 4.14
C VAL A 365 -0.77 -0.28 3.21
N GLU A 366 -0.04 0.41 2.34
CA GLU A 366 0.96 -0.21 1.49
C GLU A 366 2.15 -0.67 2.35
N ALA A 367 2.44 -1.96 2.27
CA ALA A 367 3.51 -2.59 3.03
C ALA A 367 4.80 -2.63 2.22
N ILE A 368 4.72 -3.14 0.99
CA ILE A 368 5.83 -3.19 0.04
C ILE A 368 5.28 -2.72 -1.30
N GLY A 369 5.82 -1.62 -1.80
CA GLY A 369 5.51 -1.12 -3.12
C GLY A 369 6.14 -1.93 -4.22
N HIS A 370 5.45 -2.05 -5.36
CA HIS A 370 5.94 -2.61 -6.62
C HIS A 370 6.74 -3.91 -6.48
N LEU A 371 6.03 -5.04 -6.35
CA LEU A 371 6.64 -6.36 -6.36
C LEU A 371 7.10 -6.75 -7.77
N GLN A 372 6.16 -6.74 -8.72
CA GLN A 372 6.36 -7.24 -10.07
C GLN A 372 5.19 -6.82 -10.96
N ASP A 373 5.49 -6.66 -12.24
CA ASP A 373 4.51 -6.36 -13.29
C ASP A 373 4.22 -7.60 -14.11
N TYR A 374 2.95 -7.83 -14.42
CA TYR A 374 2.50 -8.94 -15.25
C TYR A 374 1.63 -8.49 -16.40
N ALA A 375 1.76 -9.18 -17.52
CA ALA A 375 0.85 -9.04 -18.63
C ALA A 375 -0.53 -9.56 -18.25
N VAL A 376 -1.55 -8.80 -18.62
CA VAL A 376 -2.96 -9.17 -18.47
C VAL A 376 -3.63 -9.12 -19.84
N ALA A 377 -4.70 -9.88 -20.01
CA ALA A 377 -5.55 -9.79 -21.19
C ALA A 377 -6.99 -9.47 -20.76
N PRO A 378 -7.63 -8.45 -21.36
CA PRO A 378 -9.03 -8.14 -21.10
C PRO A 378 -10.00 -8.91 -21.99
N PHE A 379 -9.57 -9.33 -23.18
CA PHE A 379 -10.40 -10.02 -24.17
C PHE A 379 -9.90 -11.44 -24.39
N TRP A 380 -10.79 -12.40 -24.19
CA TRP A 380 -10.52 -13.83 -24.25
C TRP A 380 -11.47 -14.51 -25.23
N PHE A 381 -10.91 -15.27 -26.15
CA PHE A 381 -11.61 -15.96 -27.22
C PHE A 381 -11.29 -17.45 -27.14
N ARG A 382 -12.16 -18.27 -27.73
CA ARG A 382 -11.83 -19.67 -28.00
C ARG A 382 -10.67 -19.73 -28.99
N LYS A 383 -9.74 -20.67 -28.80
CA LYS A 383 -8.65 -20.87 -29.76
C LYS A 383 -9.17 -21.09 -31.17
N GLY A 384 -8.54 -20.43 -32.14
CA GLY A 384 -8.90 -20.54 -33.56
C GLY A 384 -10.15 -19.75 -33.95
N SER A 385 -10.75 -18.98 -33.04
CA SER A 385 -11.88 -18.10 -33.35
C SER A 385 -11.51 -17.09 -34.45
N ASP A 386 -12.35 -16.98 -35.48
CA ASP A 386 -12.20 -15.94 -36.50
C ASP A 386 -12.44 -14.55 -35.92
N LEU A 387 -13.30 -14.44 -34.90
CA LEU A 387 -13.55 -13.19 -34.17
C LEU A 387 -12.26 -12.65 -33.53
N TYR A 388 -11.38 -13.53 -33.04
CA TYR A 388 -10.07 -13.11 -32.52
C TYR A 388 -9.19 -12.48 -33.61
N LYS A 389 -9.18 -13.04 -34.83
CA LYS A 389 -8.38 -12.50 -35.94
C LYS A 389 -8.85 -11.11 -36.33
N ASP A 390 -10.17 -10.89 -36.31
CA ASP A 390 -10.75 -9.59 -36.63
C ASP A 390 -10.51 -8.57 -35.51
N PHE A 391 -10.70 -8.96 -34.25
CA PHE A 391 -10.47 -8.08 -33.10
C PHE A 391 -8.99 -7.72 -32.91
N SER A 392 -8.07 -8.65 -33.15
CA SER A 392 -6.63 -8.40 -32.95
C SER A 392 -6.01 -7.43 -33.96
N ARG A 393 -6.70 -7.15 -35.08
CA ARG A 393 -6.28 -6.18 -36.10
C ARG A 393 -6.72 -4.75 -35.80
N GLN A 394 -7.68 -4.56 -34.89
CA GLN A 394 -8.25 -3.24 -34.55
C GLN A 394 -7.51 -2.59 -33.39
#